data_AF-A0A972WUJ9-F1
#
_entry.id   AF-A0A972WUJ9-F1
#
_cell.length_a   1.000
_cell.length_b   1.000
_cell.length_c   1.000
_cell.angle_alpha   90.00
_cell.angle_beta   90.00
_cell.angle_gamma   90.00
#
_symmetry.space_group_name_H-M   'P 1'
#
loop_
_entity.id
_entity.type
_entity.pdbx_description
1 polymer ?
#
loop_
_entity_poly.entity_id
_entity_poly.type
_entity_poly.pdbx_seq_one_letter_code
_entity_poly.pdbx_strand_id
1 'polypeptide(L)' 'VMLAKGNRSRAVREACRKFGGFYLGSVGGPAARLAQDCIRKVEVLEYPELGMEAVWRIEVEKFPAFIVVDDKGNDFFANI' A
#
# COMPACT_ATOMS: atom_id res chain seq x y z
N VAL A 1 -6.27 -6.22 -1.77
CA VAL A 1 -5.52 -5.56 -0.68
C VAL A 1 -4.61 -4.53 -1.29
N MET A 2 -4.51 -3.33 -0.70
CA MET A 2 -3.71 -2.22 -1.21
C MET A 2 -2.70 -1.78 -0.14
N LEU A 3 -1.55 -1.24 -0.54
CA LEU A 3 -0.54 -0.68 0.36
C LEU A 3 -0.05 0.66 -0.21
N ALA A 4 -0.18 1.75 0.55
CA ALA A 4 0.36 3.07 0.18
C ALA A 4 0.56 3.96 1.41
N LYS A 5 0.54 5.28 1.25
CA LYS A 5 0.64 6.27 2.35
C LYS A 5 -0.49 7.29 2.28
N GLY A 6 -0.84 7.86 3.43
CA GLY A 6 -1.87 8.89 3.57
C GLY A 6 -3.29 8.33 3.67
N ASN A 7 -4.23 9.21 4.03
CA ASN A 7 -5.66 8.94 4.09
C ASN A 7 -6.26 8.74 2.68
N ARG A 8 -7.45 8.15 2.61
CA ARG A 8 -8.15 7.86 1.35
C ARG A 8 -9.56 8.46 1.38
N SER A 9 -10.14 8.61 0.21
CA SER A 9 -11.52 9.07 0.09
C SER A 9 -12.51 8.01 0.57
N ARG A 10 -13.72 8.46 0.91
CA ARG A 10 -14.85 7.59 1.29
C ARG A 10 -15.14 6.50 0.27
N ALA A 11 -14.93 6.75 -1.02
CA ALA A 11 -15.13 5.76 -2.08
C ALA A 11 -14.27 4.49 -1.88
N VAL A 12 -13.01 4.65 -1.42
CA VAL A 12 -12.13 3.51 -1.14
C VAL A 12 -12.63 2.71 0.07
N ARG A 13 -13.08 3.40 1.11
CA ARG A 13 -13.69 2.79 2.31
C ARG A 13 -14.92 1.96 1.98
N GLU A 14 -15.82 2.52 1.17
CA GLU A 14 -17.04 1.82 0.73
C GLU A 14 -16.71 0.62 -0.16
N ALA A 15 -15.72 0.73 -1.04
CA ALA A 15 -15.25 -0.38 -1.85
C ALA A 15 -14.66 -1.51 -0.98
N CYS A 16 -13.85 -1.19 0.03
CA CYS A 16 -13.30 -2.18 0.96
C CYS A 16 -14.42 -2.93 1.69
N ARG A 17 -15.41 -2.20 2.20
CA ARG A 17 -16.59 -2.81 2.84
C ARG A 17 -17.39 -3.71 1.89
N LYS A 18 -17.59 -3.28 0.64
CA LYS A 18 -18.42 -4.01 -0.33
C LYS A 18 -17.75 -5.28 -0.84
N PHE A 19 -16.43 -5.26 -1.03
CA PHE A 19 -15.70 -6.31 -1.74
C PHE A 19 -14.71 -7.08 -0.85
N GLY A 20 -14.75 -6.89 0.48
CA GLY A 20 -13.82 -7.56 1.39
C GLY A 20 -12.38 -7.06 1.27
N GLY A 21 -12.20 -5.78 0.93
CA GLY A 21 -10.90 -5.16 0.70
C GLY A 21 -10.25 -4.62 1.97
N PHE A 22 -8.94 -4.39 1.90
CA PHE A 22 -8.15 -3.74 2.95
C PHE A 22 -7.21 -2.71 2.32
N TYR A 23 -7.05 -1.58 2.99
CA TYR A 23 -6.00 -0.60 2.70
C TYR A 23 -5.01 -0.57 3.86
N LEU A 24 -3.77 -0.92 3.54
CA LEU A 24 -2.64 -0.88 4.44
C LEU A 24 -1.88 0.44 4.26
N GLY A 25 -1.59 1.12 5.35
CA GLY A 25 -0.79 2.34 5.39
C GLY A 25 0.65 2.05 5.79
N SER A 26 1.60 2.33 4.90
CA SER A 26 3.03 2.39 5.21
C SER A 26 3.43 3.78 5.71
N VAL A 27 4.57 3.85 6.41
CA VAL A 27 5.18 5.11 6.82
C VAL A 27 5.76 5.81 5.58
N GLY A 28 5.30 7.03 5.31
CA GLY A 28 5.84 7.86 4.23
C GLY A 28 7.14 8.56 4.65
N GLY A 29 8.15 8.59 3.76
CA GLY A 29 9.43 9.27 3.99
C GLY A 29 10.67 8.36 4.08
N PRO A 30 10.69 7.26 4.86
CA PRO A 30 11.91 6.47 5.12
C PRO A 30 12.26 5.49 3.99
N ALA A 31 12.24 5.93 2.72
CA ALA A 31 12.41 5.08 1.54
C ALA A 31 13.75 4.34 1.52
N ALA A 32 14.86 5.00 1.91
CA ALA A 32 16.18 4.38 1.96
C ALA A 32 16.24 3.20 2.94
N ARG A 33 15.62 3.34 4.12
CA ARG A 33 15.56 2.26 5.12
C ARG A 33 14.66 1.12 4.68
N LEU A 34 13.52 1.43 4.05
CA LEU A 34 12.67 0.39 3.47
C LEU A 34 13.39 -0.40 2.38
N ALA A 35 14.14 0.29 1.50
CA ALA A 35 14.92 -0.36 0.45
C ALA A 35 16.02 -1.27 1.01
N GLN A 36 16.75 -0.79 2.02
CA GLN A 36 17.84 -1.55 2.66
C GLN A 36 17.31 -2.74 3.49
N ASP A 37 16.30 -2.49 4.32
CA ASP A 37 15.92 -3.42 5.40
C ASP A 37 14.80 -4.39 4.95
N CYS A 38 13.92 -3.97 4.02
CA CYS A 38 12.69 -4.69 3.71
C CYS A 38 12.58 -5.23 2.26
N ILE A 39 13.20 -4.59 1.26
CA ILE A 39 13.08 -5.02 -0.15
C ILE A 39 14.18 -6.03 -0.48
N ARG A 40 13.79 -7.22 -0.96
CA ARG A 40 14.72 -8.33 -1.26
C ARG A 40 14.94 -8.56 -2.74
N LYS A 41 13.93 -8.28 -3.56
CA LYS A 41 13.99 -8.43 -5.01
C LYS A 41 13.10 -7.39 -5.68
N VAL A 42 13.52 -6.90 -6.86
CA VAL A 42 12.77 -5.99 -7.71
C VAL A 42 12.90 -6.46 -9.15
N GLU A 43 11.78 -6.69 -9.84
CA GLU A 43 11.75 -7.05 -11.26
C GLU A 43 10.61 -6.31 -11.99
N VAL A 44 10.87 -5.84 -13.22
CA VAL A 44 9.82 -5.28 -14.07
C VAL A 44 8.93 -6.43 -14.54
N LEU A 45 7.63 -6.31 -14.33
CA LEU A 45 6.63 -7.28 -14.76
C LEU A 45 6.00 -6.87 -16.10
N GLU A 46 5.54 -5.63 -16.21
CA GLU A 46 4.87 -5.10 -17.41
C GLU A 46 5.14 -3.60 -17.60
N TYR A 47 4.97 -3.12 -18.84
CA TYR A 47 5.10 -1.72 -19.26
C TYR A 47 6.46 -1.05 -18.94
N PRO A 48 7.60 -1.64 -19.36
CA PRO A 48 8.94 -1.10 -19.08
C PRO A 48 9.15 0.32 -19.63
N GLU A 49 8.43 0.70 -20.68
CA GLU A 49 8.48 2.03 -21.29
C GLU A 49 8.02 3.15 -20.34
N LEU A 50 7.26 2.83 -19.29
CA LEU A 50 6.80 3.80 -18.28
C LEU A 50 7.87 4.13 -17.23
N GLY A 51 9.07 3.53 -17.32
CA GLY A 51 10.17 3.80 -16.40
C GLY A 51 9.82 3.45 -14.95
N MET A 52 9.90 4.42 -14.05
CA MET A 52 9.59 4.20 -12.62
C MET A 52 8.10 3.86 -12.37
N GLU A 53 7.20 4.18 -13.31
CA GLU A 53 5.75 3.89 -13.23
C GLU A 53 5.36 2.52 -13.80
N ALA A 54 6.32 1.72 -14.28
CA ALA A 54 6.08 0.35 -14.74
C ALA A 54 5.44 -0.52 -13.64
N VAL A 55 4.85 -1.65 -14.03
CA VAL A 55 4.38 -2.63 -13.03
C VAL A 55 5.57 -3.42 -12.55
N TRP A 56 5.85 -3.34 -11.25
CA TRP A 56 6.96 -4.05 -10.61
C TRP A 56 6.45 -5.21 -9.78
N ARG A 57 7.13 -6.36 -9.87
CA ARG A 57 7.03 -7.41 -8.87
C ARG A 57 8.18 -7.27 -7.88
N ILE A 58 7.84 -7.18 -6.60
CA ILE A 58 8.82 -7.05 -5.52
C ILE A 58 8.62 -8.15 -4.49
N GLU A 59 9.73 -8.59 -3.90
CA GLU A 59 9.73 -9.48 -2.74
C GLU A 59 10.12 -8.67 -1.51
N VAL A 60 9.32 -8.74 -0.46
CA VAL A 60 9.52 -7.97 0.77
C VAL A 60 9.56 -8.87 2.00
N GLU A 61 10.32 -8.45 2.99
CA GLU A 61 10.42 -9.11 4.29
C GLU A 61 10.20 -8.08 5.41
N LYS A 62 9.34 -8.41 6.38
CA LYS A 62 9.05 -7.55 7.56
C LYS A 62 8.70 -6.10 7.20
N PHE A 63 7.95 -5.90 6.12
CA PHE A 63 7.54 -4.57 5.68
C PHE A 63 6.47 -3.99 6.63
N PRO A 64 6.74 -2.84 7.30
CA PRO A 64 5.82 -2.31 8.28
C PRO A 64 4.59 -1.67 7.63
N ALA A 65 3.41 -1.95 8.17
CA ALA A 65 2.17 -1.30 7.77
C ALA A 65 1.09 -1.34 8.88
N PHE A 66 0.13 -0.43 8.78
CA PHE A 66 -1.07 -0.39 9.61
C PHE A 66 -2.30 -0.75 8.78
N ILE A 67 -3.31 -1.38 9.38
CA ILE A 67 -4.63 -1.43 8.76
C ILE A 67 -5.24 -0.03 8.90
N VAL A 68 -5.40 0.66 7.77
CA VAL A 68 -6.01 2.00 7.72
C VAL A 68 -7.49 1.89 7.39
N VAL A 69 -7.86 1.03 6.44
CA VAL A 69 -9.26 0.69 6.14
C VAL A 69 -9.42 -0.82 6.18
N ASP A 70 -10.45 -1.27 6.87
CA ASP A 70 -10.83 -2.69 6.92
C ASP A 70 -12.01 -3.03 6.00
N ASP A 71 -12.31 -4.32 5.94
CA ASP A 71 -13.41 -4.92 5.18
C ASP A 71 -14.80 -4.67 5.77
N LYS A 72 -14.90 -3.94 6.88
CA LYS A 72 -16.16 -3.61 7.56
C LYS A 72 -16.54 -2.15 7.34
N GLY A 73 -15.68 -1.39 6.67
CA GLY A 73 -15.84 0.03 6.44
C GLY A 73 -15.45 0.84 7.67
N ASN A 74 -14.48 0.38 8.47
CA ASN A 74 -13.78 1.24 9.43
C ASN A 74 -12.64 1.97 8.73
N ASP A 75 -12.34 3.18 9.19
CA ASP A 75 -11.24 4.00 8.67
C ASP A 75 -10.51 4.67 9.85
N PHE A 76 -9.21 4.44 9.94
CA PHE A 76 -8.32 4.95 10.99
C PHE A 76 -8.40 6.48 11.13
N PHE A 77 -8.60 7.20 10.02
CA PHE A 77 -8.62 8.67 10.00
C PHE A 77 -10.02 9.27 10.16
N ALA A 78 -11.07 8.47 10.38
CA ALA A 78 -12.46 8.96 10.37
C ALA A 78 -12.79 10.00 11.47
N ASN A 79 -12.01 10.07 12.54
CA ASN A 79 -12.27 10.88 13.73
C ASN A 79 -11.16 11.89 14.04
N ILE A 80 -10.35 12.24 13.02
CA ILE A 80 -9.29 13.25 13.08
C ILE A 80 -9.67 14.38 12.12
#